data_AF-A0A7Y4U6C0-F1
#
_entry.id   AF-A0A7Y4U6C0-F1
#
_cell.length_a   1.000
_cell.length_b   1.000
_cell.length_c   1.000
_cell.angle_alpha   90.00
_cell.angle_beta   90.00
_cell.angle_gamma   90.00
#
_symmetry.space_group_name_H-M   'P 1'
#
loop_
_entity.id
_entity.type
_entity.pdbx_description
1 polymer ?
#
loop_
_entity_poly.entity_id
_entity_poly.type
_entity_poly.pdbx_seq_one_letter_code
_entity_poly.pdbx_strand_id
1 'polypeptide(L)'
;MRFFYNGQQYEQRQFKVLPQIKEGEVPLLDQTLYTDPVLHHYDHIYKNPCMIGSDPETCTLWPPYLPIGQPYTIKVKGCALTSLAMVLGYHGVKSPNDPSTPIAPDELNTLLKNSGGYSRWGNIRWGKIRALTGGRVTFAPELSFGNLADNICNYGPQMVGAEGSAGVPNSHFLAATGLDSAGHFLVNDPWRSSAKWYGELNTWTVSNSIRGFVGPDYMVTDPSGVTIRLHSPAELLVTDPQGRRLGVDPSLGQRYQEIPSSYYQDISLADIETGEAGNRTKELTFGTPLGGEYILDVIGTGSGMYAVEIDAIDEAMNDSLRVIEEVPVTPGERHRYRFTFSGVAGSPLEIQADFNGGGQSSKVNSLLSYSGPWESQTHLAAGATAYSVFVFYSRNILPQTFRAVLEGVDVTSMFHPVPGTNERVTIPLVSGRNLLHLTVDGNVGTRIASDSDRLIFVVP
;
A
#
# COMPACT_ATOMS: atom_id res chain seq x y z
N MET A 1 -18.97 27.27 31.88
CA MET A 1 -20.14 26.61 32.50
C MET A 1 -20.68 27.50 33.61
N ARG A 2 -22.02 27.62 33.74
CA ARG A 2 -22.67 28.36 34.83
C ARG A 2 -23.19 27.35 35.85
N PHE A 3 -22.85 27.52 37.11
CA PHE A 3 -23.33 26.69 38.20
C PHE A 3 -24.39 27.45 38.98
N PHE A 4 -25.48 26.76 39.30
CA PHE A 4 -26.61 27.33 40.02
C PHE A 4 -26.82 26.58 41.33
N TYR A 5 -27.05 27.31 42.41
CA TYR A 5 -27.48 26.75 43.69
C TYR A 5 -28.80 27.43 44.07
N ASN A 6 -29.84 26.63 44.32
CA ASN A 6 -31.21 27.10 44.59
C ASN A 6 -31.73 28.09 43.53
N GLY A 7 -31.44 27.84 42.25
CA GLY A 7 -31.91 28.68 41.13
C GLY A 7 -31.17 30.02 40.97
N GLN A 8 -30.24 30.36 41.85
CA GLN A 8 -29.36 31.51 41.68
C GLN A 8 -28.01 31.07 41.12
N GLN A 9 -27.47 31.84 40.16
CA GLN A 9 -26.14 31.59 39.63
C GLN A 9 -25.13 31.81 40.74
N TYR A 10 -24.52 30.72 41.21
CA TYR A 10 -23.57 30.71 42.30
C TYR A 10 -22.13 30.93 41.80
N GLU A 11 -21.82 30.43 40.60
CA GLU A 11 -20.47 30.52 40.05
C GLU A 11 -20.48 30.45 38.51
N GLN A 12 -19.54 31.14 37.88
CA GLN A 12 -19.24 30.97 36.46
C GLN A 12 -17.74 30.72 36.30
N ARG A 13 -17.40 29.54 35.78
CA ARG A 13 -16.02 29.22 35.39
C ARG A 13 -15.94 28.94 33.90
N GLN A 14 -14.83 29.34 33.30
CA GLN A 14 -14.42 28.83 32.00
C GLN A 14 -13.71 27.50 32.22
N PHE A 15 -14.12 26.47 31.48
CA PHE A 15 -13.41 25.21 31.41
C PHE A 15 -13.00 25.02 29.97
N LYS A 16 -11.76 24.56 29.78
CA LYS A 16 -11.34 23.96 28.52
C LYS A 16 -11.73 22.49 28.61
N VAL A 17 -12.71 22.06 27.81
CA VAL A 17 -12.95 20.64 27.61
C VAL A 17 -11.80 20.13 26.76
N LEU A 18 -11.01 19.22 27.30
CA LEU A 18 -9.96 18.56 26.56
C LEU A 18 -10.54 17.26 25.99
N PRO A 19 -10.27 16.94 24.72
CA PRO A 19 -10.60 15.64 24.18
C PRO A 19 -9.83 14.59 24.96
N GLN A 20 -10.55 13.83 25.78
CA GLN A 20 -9.96 12.77 26.57
C GLN A 20 -10.96 11.62 26.65
N ILE A 21 -10.54 10.47 26.13
CA ILE A 21 -11.27 9.23 26.36
C ILE A 21 -11.08 8.85 27.82
N LYS A 22 -12.17 8.46 28.48
CA LYS A 22 -12.14 8.03 29.87
C LYS A 22 -11.12 6.90 30.07
N GLU A 23 -10.32 7.01 31.12
CA GLU A 23 -9.28 6.03 31.47
C GLU A 23 -9.89 4.62 31.56
N GLY A 24 -9.23 3.66 30.93
CA GLY A 24 -9.67 2.26 30.89
C GLY A 24 -10.69 1.89 29.80
N GLU A 25 -11.25 2.85 29.05
CA GLU A 25 -12.16 2.54 27.94
C GLU A 25 -11.41 2.03 26.70
N VAL A 26 -10.16 2.49 26.48
CA VAL A 26 -9.27 1.91 25.46
C VAL A 26 -8.50 0.76 26.11
N PRO A 27 -8.60 -0.48 25.60
CA PRO A 27 -7.86 -1.59 26.17
C PRO A 27 -6.36 -1.35 26.06
N LEU A 28 -5.64 -1.74 27.11
CA LEU A 28 -4.18 -1.69 27.15
C LEU A 28 -3.64 -3.05 26.72
N LEU A 29 -2.98 -3.09 25.57
CA LEU A 29 -2.43 -4.30 24.97
C LEU A 29 -0.92 -4.15 24.82
N ASP A 30 -0.18 -5.20 25.17
CA ASP A 30 1.28 -5.22 25.20
C ASP A 30 1.82 -6.21 24.18
N GLN A 31 2.54 -5.70 23.18
CA GLN A 31 3.13 -6.53 22.14
C GLN A 31 4.26 -7.43 22.68
N THR A 32 4.90 -7.05 23.79
CA THR A 32 6.08 -7.76 24.31
C THR A 32 5.78 -9.14 24.86
N LEU A 33 4.50 -9.42 25.15
CA LEU A 33 4.01 -10.73 25.58
C LEU A 33 4.05 -11.78 24.45
N TYR A 34 4.15 -11.33 23.20
CA TYR A 34 3.99 -12.19 22.03
C TYR A 34 5.34 -12.67 21.47
N THR A 35 6.01 -13.56 22.21
CA THR A 35 7.41 -13.98 21.96
C THR A 35 7.57 -15.28 21.18
N ASP A 36 6.54 -16.14 21.17
CA ASP A 36 6.59 -17.45 20.52
C ASP A 36 6.65 -17.32 18.98
N PRO A 37 7.72 -17.80 18.31
CA PRO A 37 7.88 -17.65 16.87
C PRO A 37 6.97 -18.57 16.03
N VAL A 38 6.32 -19.56 16.65
CA VAL A 38 5.35 -20.43 15.99
C VAL A 38 3.95 -19.86 16.17
N LEU A 39 3.55 -19.58 17.42
CA LEU A 39 2.20 -19.11 17.74
C LEU A 39 2.00 -17.63 17.42
N HIS A 40 3.02 -16.81 17.63
CA HIS A 40 2.94 -15.35 17.50
C HIS A 40 3.79 -14.82 16.34
N HIS A 41 3.99 -15.62 15.31
CA HIS A 41 4.61 -15.16 14.07
C HIS A 41 3.79 -14.00 13.50
N TYR A 42 4.44 -12.88 13.27
CA TYR A 42 3.90 -11.69 12.66
C TYR A 42 4.11 -11.78 11.15
N ASP A 43 3.08 -11.50 10.35
CA ASP A 43 3.14 -11.67 8.88
C ASP A 43 3.93 -10.55 8.16
N HIS A 44 4.75 -9.78 8.89
CA HIS A 44 5.50 -8.63 8.33
C HIS A 44 6.91 -9.02 7.89
N ILE A 45 7.32 -8.41 6.76
CA ILE A 45 8.62 -8.50 6.06
C ILE A 45 9.26 -9.88 6.10
N TYR A 46 8.81 -10.72 5.16
CA TYR A 46 9.61 -11.49 4.19
C TYR A 46 8.81 -12.75 3.81
N LYS A 47 7.68 -12.57 3.09
CA LYS A 47 7.31 -13.60 2.13
C LYS A 47 8.32 -13.48 1.01
N ASN A 48 9.47 -14.11 1.20
CA ASN A 48 10.35 -14.37 0.08
C ASN A 48 9.45 -14.98 -1.02
N PRO A 49 9.39 -14.44 -2.24
CA PRO A 49 8.61 -15.06 -3.32
C PRO A 49 8.93 -16.56 -3.47
N CYS A 50 10.11 -17.01 -3.03
CA CYS A 50 10.50 -18.43 -3.00
C CYS A 50 9.68 -19.32 -2.01
N MET A 51 8.73 -18.79 -1.23
CA MET A 51 7.81 -19.60 -0.39
C MET A 51 6.51 -20.00 -1.13
N ILE A 52 6.26 -19.47 -2.34
CA ILE A 52 5.14 -19.89 -3.19
C ILE A 52 5.71 -20.53 -4.46
N GLY A 53 6.17 -21.78 -4.34
CA GLY A 53 6.28 -22.70 -5.49
C GLY A 53 7.37 -22.44 -6.54
N SER A 54 8.37 -21.59 -6.30
CA SER A 54 9.48 -21.37 -7.24
C SER A 54 10.84 -21.90 -6.75
N ASP A 55 11.66 -22.37 -7.69
CA ASP A 55 12.96 -23.01 -7.52
C ASP A 55 13.97 -22.13 -6.72
N PRO A 56 14.55 -22.65 -5.61
CA PRO A 56 15.49 -21.93 -4.75
C PRO A 56 16.73 -21.35 -5.45
N GLU A 57 17.17 -21.89 -6.59
CA GLU A 57 18.43 -21.49 -7.23
C GLU A 57 18.37 -20.14 -7.96
N THR A 58 17.17 -19.57 -8.16
CA THR A 58 16.99 -18.30 -8.89
C THR A 58 16.94 -17.05 -7.99
N CYS A 59 16.87 -17.21 -6.67
CA CYS A 59 16.63 -16.12 -5.71
C CYS A 59 17.92 -15.41 -5.22
N THR A 60 18.80 -14.93 -6.12
CA THR A 60 20.10 -14.30 -5.74
C THR A 60 20.22 -12.80 -5.95
N LEU A 61 19.15 -12.08 -6.32
CA LEU A 61 19.26 -10.65 -6.66
C LEU A 61 18.19 -9.80 -5.99
N TRP A 62 18.35 -9.48 -4.69
CA TRP A 62 17.93 -8.24 -4.00
C TRP A 62 18.27 -8.28 -2.50
N PRO A 63 18.47 -7.14 -1.80
CA PRO A 63 19.65 -6.85 -0.97
C PRO A 63 19.93 -7.84 0.18
N PRO A 64 21.22 -8.03 0.55
CA PRO A 64 21.68 -9.10 1.42
C PRO A 64 21.56 -8.71 2.91
N TYR A 65 20.36 -8.50 3.42
CA TYR A 65 20.17 -8.36 4.86
C TYR A 65 18.85 -8.98 5.28
N LEU A 66 18.81 -10.31 5.29
CA LEU A 66 18.17 -11.16 6.29
C LEU A 66 18.45 -12.62 5.88
N PRO A 67 18.97 -13.49 6.75
CA PRO A 67 19.05 -14.91 6.47
C PRO A 67 17.64 -15.42 6.12
N ILE A 68 17.57 -16.27 5.11
CA ILE A 68 16.34 -16.95 4.66
C ILE A 68 15.61 -17.56 5.88
N GLY A 69 14.37 -17.11 6.15
CA GLY A 69 13.35 -17.99 6.74
C GLY A 69 12.96 -17.84 8.22
N GLN A 70 13.24 -16.73 8.92
CA GLN A 70 12.65 -16.50 10.26
C GLN A 70 11.59 -15.39 10.21
N PRO A 71 10.29 -15.71 10.39
CA PRO A 71 9.26 -14.68 10.50
C PRO A 71 9.50 -13.86 11.77
N TYR A 72 9.27 -12.54 11.70
CA TYR A 72 9.26 -11.71 12.90
C TYR A 72 8.16 -12.16 13.85
N THR A 73 8.29 -11.91 15.14
CA THR A 73 7.20 -12.07 16.10
C THR A 73 6.43 -10.76 16.27
N ILE A 74 5.22 -10.84 16.83
CA ILE A 74 4.45 -9.65 17.19
C ILE A 74 5.24 -8.79 18.19
N LYS A 75 6.03 -9.40 19.07
CA LYS A 75 6.94 -8.65 19.94
C LYS A 75 7.89 -7.73 19.15
N VAL A 76 8.49 -8.23 18.07
CA VAL A 76 9.54 -7.52 17.35
C VAL A 76 8.98 -6.41 16.45
N LYS A 77 7.86 -6.65 15.75
CA LYS A 77 7.31 -5.73 14.72
C LYS A 77 5.81 -5.41 14.84
N GLY A 78 5.15 -5.83 15.91
CA GLY A 78 3.70 -5.79 16.05
C GLY A 78 3.09 -4.46 16.49
N CYS A 79 3.83 -3.35 16.53
CA CYS A 79 3.31 -2.09 17.08
C CYS A 79 2.06 -1.57 16.37
N ALA A 80 2.04 -1.67 15.04
CA ALA A 80 0.88 -1.31 14.22
C ALA A 80 -0.32 -2.23 14.50
N LEU A 81 -0.09 -3.54 14.58
CA LEU A 81 -1.12 -4.54 14.87
C LEU A 81 -1.70 -4.39 16.27
N THR A 82 -0.85 -4.23 17.28
CA THR A 82 -1.27 -4.09 18.68
C THR A 82 -2.01 -2.78 18.89
N SER A 83 -1.53 -1.67 18.30
CA SER A 83 -2.24 -0.38 18.34
C SER A 83 -3.59 -0.45 17.62
N LEU A 84 -3.66 -1.16 16.50
CA LEU A 84 -4.93 -1.40 15.81
C LEU A 84 -5.89 -2.20 16.69
N ALA A 85 -5.43 -3.29 17.33
CA ALA A 85 -6.25 -4.06 18.26
C ALA A 85 -6.82 -3.20 19.40
N MET A 86 -6.03 -2.23 19.91
CA MET A 86 -6.50 -1.28 20.93
C MET A 86 -7.66 -0.42 20.42
N VAL A 87 -7.51 0.16 19.22
CA VAL A 87 -8.54 1.01 18.60
C VAL A 87 -9.80 0.20 18.25
N LEU A 88 -9.64 -0.99 17.68
CA LEU A 88 -10.76 -1.88 17.36
C LEU A 88 -11.52 -2.31 18.62
N GLY A 89 -10.79 -2.64 19.68
CA GLY A 89 -11.35 -3.01 20.98
C GLY A 89 -12.20 -1.91 21.59
N TYR A 90 -11.75 -0.65 21.52
CA TYR A 90 -12.54 0.51 21.94
C TYR A 90 -13.87 0.62 21.18
N HIS A 91 -13.85 0.38 19.86
CA HIS A 91 -15.06 0.38 19.03
C HIS A 91 -15.91 -0.90 19.17
N GLY A 92 -15.60 -1.75 20.15
CA GLY A 92 -16.39 -2.91 20.50
C GLY A 92 -16.14 -4.14 19.60
N VAL A 93 -15.02 -4.19 18.88
CA VAL A 93 -14.57 -5.43 18.23
C VAL A 93 -14.07 -6.39 19.32
N LYS A 94 -14.64 -7.59 19.37
CA LYS A 94 -14.42 -8.58 20.43
C LYS A 94 -13.52 -9.72 19.97
N SER A 95 -12.91 -10.39 20.93
CA SER A 95 -12.17 -11.64 20.68
C SER A 95 -13.12 -12.68 20.06
N PRO A 96 -12.72 -13.37 18.98
CA PRO A 96 -13.43 -14.53 18.46
C PRO A 96 -13.48 -15.71 19.45
N ASN A 97 -12.52 -15.79 20.37
CA ASN A 97 -12.39 -16.90 21.33
C ASN A 97 -13.10 -16.59 22.66
N ASP A 98 -13.17 -15.32 23.05
CA ASP A 98 -13.91 -14.84 24.22
C ASP A 98 -14.63 -13.51 23.93
N PRO A 99 -15.90 -13.55 23.51
CA PRO A 99 -16.67 -12.35 23.18
C PRO A 99 -16.83 -11.33 24.32
N SER A 100 -16.48 -11.68 25.56
CA SER A 100 -16.49 -10.75 26.69
C SER A 100 -15.29 -9.80 26.69
N THR A 101 -14.21 -10.15 25.99
CA THR A 101 -12.96 -9.38 25.94
C THR A 101 -12.76 -8.69 24.58
N PRO A 102 -12.00 -7.57 24.54
CA PRO A 102 -11.55 -6.97 23.29
C PRO A 102 -10.68 -7.92 22.47
N ILE A 103 -10.62 -7.73 21.16
CA ILE A 103 -9.75 -8.54 20.29
C ILE A 103 -8.27 -8.40 20.68
N ALA A 104 -7.57 -9.53 20.78
CA ALA A 104 -6.14 -9.55 21.08
C ALA A 104 -5.27 -9.43 19.80
N PRO A 105 -4.02 -8.95 19.89
CA PRO A 105 -3.10 -8.83 18.75
C PRO A 105 -2.91 -10.11 17.93
N ASP A 106 -2.71 -11.27 18.57
CA ASP A 106 -2.54 -12.57 17.91
C ASP A 106 -3.81 -13.05 17.20
N GLU A 107 -4.96 -12.78 17.79
CA GLU A 107 -6.26 -13.08 17.18
C GLU A 107 -6.48 -12.20 15.94
N LEU A 108 -6.22 -10.90 16.05
CA LEU A 108 -6.30 -9.96 14.94
C LEU A 108 -5.32 -10.33 13.81
N ASN A 109 -4.10 -10.71 14.15
CA ASN A 109 -3.08 -11.19 13.21
C ASN A 109 -3.58 -12.42 12.44
N THR A 110 -4.22 -13.37 13.14
CA THR A 110 -4.82 -14.56 12.53
C THR A 110 -5.94 -14.19 11.56
N LEU A 111 -6.83 -13.27 11.94
CA LEU A 111 -7.90 -12.78 11.07
C LEU A 111 -7.34 -12.07 9.82
N LEU A 112 -6.33 -11.22 9.99
CA LEU A 112 -5.68 -10.52 8.88
C LEU A 112 -5.04 -11.50 7.90
N LYS A 113 -4.33 -12.53 8.38
CA LYS A 113 -3.76 -13.58 7.51
C LYS A 113 -4.82 -14.30 6.70
N ASN A 114 -5.89 -14.74 7.37
CA ASN A 114 -6.94 -15.56 6.75
C ASN A 114 -7.80 -14.78 5.75
N SER A 115 -7.81 -13.45 5.82
CA SER A 115 -8.62 -12.57 4.97
C SER A 115 -7.80 -11.82 3.91
N GLY A 116 -6.51 -12.10 3.79
CA GLY A 116 -5.61 -11.33 2.92
C GLY A 116 -5.52 -9.86 3.34
N GLY A 117 -5.58 -9.58 4.64
CA GLY A 117 -5.44 -8.26 5.28
C GLY A 117 -4.00 -7.76 5.36
N TYR A 118 -3.03 -8.54 4.89
CA TYR A 118 -1.65 -8.12 4.67
C TYR A 118 -1.36 -7.98 3.17
N SER A 119 -0.59 -6.95 2.83
CA SER A 119 0.05 -6.78 1.51
C SER A 119 1.13 -7.85 1.30
N ARG A 120 1.65 -7.98 0.08
CA ARG A 120 2.69 -8.98 -0.26
C ARG A 120 3.99 -8.73 0.50
N TRP A 121 4.26 -7.49 0.90
CA TRP A 121 5.39 -7.11 1.76
C TRP A 121 5.04 -7.01 3.26
N GLY A 122 3.85 -7.48 3.63
CA GLY A 122 3.45 -7.69 5.02
C GLY A 122 2.85 -6.48 5.74
N ASN A 123 2.70 -5.33 5.07
CA ASN A 123 1.99 -4.17 5.64
C ASN A 123 0.49 -4.46 5.77
N ILE A 124 -0.14 -3.97 6.84
CA ILE A 124 -1.60 -4.05 7.04
C ILE A 124 -2.30 -3.28 5.91
N ARG A 125 -3.29 -3.92 5.27
CA ARG A 125 -4.19 -3.30 4.29
C ARG A 125 -5.30 -2.59 5.04
N TRP A 126 -5.07 -1.32 5.41
CA TRP A 126 -5.99 -0.52 6.24
C TRP A 126 -7.42 -0.45 5.69
N GLY A 127 -7.60 -0.41 4.37
CA GLY A 127 -8.92 -0.46 3.75
C GLY A 127 -9.72 -1.73 4.09
N LYS A 128 -9.05 -2.87 4.33
CA LYS A 128 -9.73 -4.14 4.67
C LYS A 128 -10.34 -4.14 6.06
N ILE A 129 -9.98 -3.20 6.94
CA ILE A 129 -10.46 -3.18 8.33
C ILE A 129 -11.98 -3.07 8.39
N ARG A 130 -12.62 -2.34 7.46
CA ARG A 130 -14.07 -2.27 7.40
C ARG A 130 -14.70 -3.62 7.09
N ALA A 131 -14.21 -4.32 6.07
CA ALA A 131 -14.70 -5.66 5.73
C ALA A 131 -14.47 -6.65 6.89
N LEU A 132 -13.29 -6.61 7.50
CA LEU A 132 -12.88 -7.48 8.62
C LEU A 132 -13.75 -7.31 9.87
N THR A 133 -14.24 -6.10 10.12
CA THR A 133 -15.07 -5.78 11.29
C THR A 133 -16.56 -5.81 10.97
N GLY A 134 -16.96 -6.30 9.80
CA GLY A 134 -18.36 -6.34 9.37
C GLY A 134 -18.99 -4.96 9.24
N GLY A 135 -18.21 -3.96 8.83
CA GLY A 135 -18.64 -2.56 8.69
C GLY A 135 -18.58 -1.73 9.97
N ARG A 136 -18.17 -2.31 11.10
CA ARG A 136 -18.20 -1.64 12.41
C ARG A 136 -17.17 -0.52 12.55
N VAL A 137 -15.96 -0.74 12.03
CA VAL A 137 -14.87 0.24 12.11
C VAL A 137 -14.37 0.52 10.71
N THR A 138 -14.34 1.79 10.33
CA THR A 138 -13.87 2.21 9.00
C THR A 138 -12.56 2.96 9.11
N PHE A 139 -11.62 2.61 8.23
CA PHE A 139 -10.41 3.39 8.03
C PHE A 139 -10.74 4.67 7.24
N ALA A 140 -10.34 5.82 7.78
CA ALA A 140 -10.66 7.16 7.29
C ALA A 140 -9.34 7.90 6.96
N PRO A 141 -8.79 7.76 5.73
CA PRO A 141 -7.53 8.37 5.33
C PRO A 141 -7.57 9.91 5.31
N GLU A 142 -8.74 10.52 5.33
CA GLU A 142 -8.96 11.98 5.33
C GLU A 142 -8.64 12.65 6.68
N LEU A 143 -8.53 11.87 7.75
CA LEU A 143 -8.25 12.40 9.09
C LEU A 143 -6.78 12.83 9.21
N SER A 144 -6.55 14.14 9.36
CA SER A 144 -5.22 14.74 9.39
C SER A 144 -4.69 14.96 10.82
N PHE A 145 -3.35 15.05 10.94
CA PHE A 145 -2.69 15.29 12.23
C PHE A 145 -3.02 16.63 12.87
N GLY A 146 -3.21 17.69 12.06
CA GLY A 146 -3.62 19.00 12.56
C GLY A 146 -4.96 18.99 13.32
N ASN A 147 -5.80 17.99 13.05
CA ASN A 147 -7.11 17.80 13.68
C ASN A 147 -7.13 16.62 14.66
N LEU A 148 -5.98 16.05 15.06
CA LEU A 148 -5.95 14.83 15.89
C LEU A 148 -6.78 14.97 17.17
N ALA A 149 -6.72 16.12 17.84
CA ALA A 149 -7.48 16.38 19.06
C ALA A 149 -9.00 16.31 18.81
N ASP A 150 -9.47 16.92 17.72
CA ASP A 150 -10.89 16.88 17.31
C ASP A 150 -11.27 15.47 16.86
N ASN A 151 -10.38 14.77 16.16
CA ASN A 151 -10.61 13.39 15.72
C ASN A 151 -10.77 12.47 16.92
N ILE A 152 -9.96 12.63 17.98
CA ILE A 152 -10.12 11.88 19.23
C ILE A 152 -11.45 12.20 19.89
N CYS A 153 -11.82 13.49 19.94
CA CYS A 153 -13.06 13.94 20.55
C CYS A 153 -14.30 13.33 19.89
N ASN A 154 -14.30 13.29 18.55
CA ASN A 154 -15.44 12.88 17.77
C ASN A 154 -15.44 11.36 17.58
N TYR A 155 -14.32 10.79 17.17
CA TYR A 155 -14.27 9.43 16.66
C TYR A 155 -13.61 8.43 17.60
N GLY A 156 -13.14 8.83 18.79
CA GLY A 156 -12.43 7.94 19.70
C GLY A 156 -10.94 7.79 19.32
N PRO A 157 -10.24 6.76 19.82
CA PRO A 157 -8.79 6.69 19.78
C PRO A 157 -8.31 6.55 18.34
N GLN A 158 -7.25 7.26 17.99
CA GLN A 158 -6.70 7.28 16.64
C GLN A 158 -5.31 6.65 16.64
N MET A 159 -4.93 5.96 15.57
CA MET A 159 -3.57 5.47 15.45
C MET A 159 -2.66 6.58 14.93
N VAL A 160 -1.51 6.76 15.57
CA VAL A 160 -0.51 7.75 15.17
C VAL A 160 0.81 7.05 14.88
N GLY A 161 1.44 7.44 13.76
CA GLY A 161 2.80 7.04 13.44
C GLY A 161 3.80 7.95 14.14
N ALA A 162 4.87 7.38 14.67
CA ALA A 162 5.97 8.10 15.28
C ALA A 162 7.32 7.62 14.69
N GLU A 163 8.34 8.47 14.81
CA GLU A 163 9.72 8.03 14.65
C GLU A 163 10.09 7.10 15.81
N GLY A 164 10.24 5.80 15.54
CA GLY A 164 10.78 4.84 16.48
C GLY A 164 12.27 5.07 16.76
N SER A 165 12.86 4.16 17.55
CA SER A 165 14.30 4.16 17.88
C SER A 165 15.24 4.18 16.67
N ALA A 166 14.74 3.77 15.50
CA ALA A 166 15.44 3.79 14.23
C ALA A 166 15.65 5.19 13.62
N GLY A 167 15.03 6.25 14.17
CA GLY A 167 15.11 7.61 13.61
C GLY A 167 14.44 7.74 12.23
N VAL A 168 13.52 6.82 11.90
CA VAL A 168 12.78 6.80 10.62
C VAL A 168 11.32 7.16 10.87
N PRO A 169 10.71 8.11 10.12
CA PRO A 169 9.29 8.42 10.20
C PRO A 169 8.40 7.18 10.05
N ASN A 170 7.28 7.13 10.79
CA ASN A 170 6.32 6.02 10.75
C ASN A 170 6.92 4.64 11.00
N SER A 171 7.96 4.58 11.85
CA SER A 171 8.57 3.30 12.23
C SER A 171 8.02 2.69 13.50
N HIS A 172 7.26 3.47 14.27
CA HIS A 172 6.47 3.00 15.41
C HIS A 172 5.02 3.48 15.29
N PHE A 173 4.08 2.74 15.88
CA PHE A 173 2.67 3.10 15.93
C PHE A 173 2.15 3.06 17.37
N LEU A 174 1.31 4.04 17.69
CA LEU A 174 0.73 4.24 19.01
C LEU A 174 -0.78 4.48 18.87
N ALA A 175 -1.57 4.21 19.91
CA ALA A 175 -2.97 4.62 19.96
C ALA A 175 -3.11 5.92 20.76
N ALA A 176 -3.43 7.03 20.11
CA ALA A 176 -3.68 8.32 20.76
C ALA A 176 -5.09 8.37 21.36
N THR A 177 -5.19 8.77 22.62
CA THR A 177 -6.42 8.64 23.44
C THR A 177 -6.94 9.95 24.01
N GLY A 178 -6.19 11.04 23.91
CA GLY A 178 -6.65 12.35 24.36
C GLY A 178 -5.56 13.38 24.50
N LEU A 179 -5.85 14.44 25.27
CA LEU A 179 -4.92 15.47 25.71
C LEU A 179 -4.89 15.51 27.25
N ASP A 180 -3.70 15.72 27.84
CA ASP A 180 -3.57 16.08 29.25
C ASP A 180 -3.94 17.55 29.50
N SER A 181 -3.91 17.95 30.78
CA SER A 181 -4.20 19.32 31.21
C SER A 181 -3.26 20.39 30.62
N ALA A 182 -2.05 20.00 30.19
CA ALA A 182 -1.07 20.88 29.55
C ALA A 182 -1.30 20.98 28.02
N GLY A 183 -2.15 20.12 27.44
CA GLY A 183 -2.39 20.06 26.01
C GLY A 183 -1.44 19.12 25.27
N HIS A 184 -0.77 18.21 25.98
CA HIS A 184 0.03 17.15 25.37
C HIS A 184 -0.84 15.93 25.07
N PHE A 185 -0.63 15.32 23.93
CA PHE A 185 -1.37 14.12 23.56
C PHE A 185 -0.99 12.92 24.43
N LEU A 186 -2.02 12.17 24.79
CA LEU A 186 -1.97 10.90 25.51
C LEU A 186 -1.92 9.76 24.52
N VAL A 187 -1.06 8.77 24.77
CA VAL A 187 -0.90 7.59 23.92
C VAL A 187 -0.80 6.32 24.74
N ASN A 188 -1.39 5.24 24.21
CA ASN A 188 -1.10 3.88 24.63
C ASN A 188 0.00 3.33 23.71
N ASP A 189 1.18 3.09 24.28
CA ASP A 189 2.34 2.53 23.57
C ASP A 189 2.35 1.00 23.70
N PRO A 190 2.24 0.24 22.59
CA PRO A 190 2.21 -1.21 22.64
C PRO A 190 3.52 -1.85 23.12
N TRP A 191 4.62 -1.10 23.23
CA TRP A 191 5.91 -1.60 23.74
C TRP A 191 6.05 -1.49 25.27
N ARG A 192 5.31 -0.60 25.94
CA ARG A 192 5.52 -0.29 27.35
C ARG A 192 4.34 -0.75 28.20
N SER A 193 4.44 -1.95 28.79
CA SER A 193 3.51 -2.45 29.79
C SER A 193 3.68 -1.74 31.14
N SER A 194 3.23 -0.50 31.25
CA SER A 194 2.95 0.08 32.57
C SER A 194 1.75 1.00 32.47
N ALA A 195 0.77 0.73 33.35
CA ALA A 195 -0.59 1.27 33.35
C ALA A 195 -0.74 2.80 33.48
N LYS A 196 0.34 3.57 33.36
CA LYS A 196 0.32 5.03 33.24
C LYS A 196 1.60 5.44 32.52
N TRP A 197 1.57 5.49 31.20
CA TRP A 197 2.56 6.30 30.49
C TRP A 197 1.87 7.39 29.69
N TYR A 198 1.78 8.56 30.34
CA TYR A 198 1.72 9.84 29.68
C TYR A 198 3.09 10.05 29.03
N GLY A 199 3.32 9.43 27.87
CA GLY A 199 4.34 9.95 26.97
C GLY A 199 3.74 11.18 26.32
N GLU A 200 4.27 12.36 26.61
CA GLU A 200 3.98 13.52 25.78
C GLU A 200 4.41 13.14 24.35
N LEU A 201 3.52 13.27 23.35
CA LEU A 201 3.93 13.08 21.94
C LEU A 201 5.14 13.96 21.57
N ASN A 202 5.52 14.95 22.38
CA ASN A 202 6.72 15.78 22.21
C ASN A 202 8.06 15.10 22.59
N THR A 203 8.07 13.93 23.26
CA THR A 203 9.30 13.14 23.47
C THR A 203 9.64 12.28 22.26
N TRP A 204 8.73 12.26 21.27
CA TRP A 204 8.85 11.57 20.02
C TRP A 204 8.82 12.59 18.89
N THR A 205 9.62 12.39 17.85
CA THR A 205 9.35 13.09 16.59
C THR A 205 8.10 12.45 16.00
N VAL A 206 6.97 13.12 16.14
CA VAL A 206 5.72 12.65 15.56
C VAL A 206 5.81 12.85 14.07
N SER A 207 5.88 11.76 13.31
CA SER A 207 5.56 11.83 11.89
C SER A 207 4.10 12.26 11.79
N ASN A 208 3.79 13.31 11.02
CA ASN A 208 2.42 13.84 10.82
C ASN A 208 1.47 12.85 10.10
N SER A 209 1.45 11.59 10.54
CA SER A 209 0.83 10.44 9.94
C SER A 209 -0.13 9.84 10.95
N ILE A 210 -1.38 9.81 10.54
CA ILE A 210 -2.47 9.20 11.28
C ILE A 210 -2.96 8.01 10.46
N ARG A 211 -3.40 6.96 11.15
CA ARG A 211 -4.39 6.04 10.58
C ARG A 211 -5.71 6.35 11.26
N GLY A 212 -6.57 7.05 10.52
CA GLY A 212 -7.84 7.52 11.02
C GLY A 212 -8.82 6.38 11.12
N PHE A 213 -9.57 6.29 12.21
CA PHE A 213 -10.62 5.30 12.39
C PHE A 213 -11.89 5.95 12.91
N VAL A 214 -13.01 5.53 12.33
CA VAL A 214 -14.34 5.92 12.78
C VAL A 214 -15.12 4.68 13.20
N GLY A 215 -15.83 4.80 14.31
CA GLY A 215 -16.64 3.73 14.90
C GLY A 215 -18.06 3.63 14.32
N PRO A 216 -18.88 2.71 14.87
CA PRO A 216 -20.22 2.41 14.35
C PRO A 216 -21.22 3.56 14.47
N ASP A 217 -20.94 4.54 15.34
CA ASP A 217 -21.78 5.73 15.52
C ASP A 217 -21.69 6.70 14.32
N TYR A 218 -20.73 6.48 13.41
CA TYR A 218 -20.49 7.30 12.23
C TYR A 218 -20.79 6.50 10.96
N MET A 219 -21.77 6.98 10.18
CA MET A 219 -22.10 6.38 8.90
C MET A 219 -21.09 6.80 7.84
N VAL A 220 -20.27 5.86 7.38
CA VAL A 220 -19.46 6.05 6.17
C VAL A 220 -20.25 5.53 4.97
N THR A 221 -20.73 6.46 4.15
CA THR A 221 -21.62 6.19 3.01
C THR A 221 -20.89 5.52 1.84
N ASP A 222 -19.59 5.75 1.69
CA ASP A 222 -18.77 5.16 0.65
C ASP A 222 -17.50 4.54 1.28
N PRO A 223 -17.42 3.20 1.40
CA PRO A 223 -16.24 2.50 1.90
C PRO A 223 -15.08 2.43 0.92
N SER A 224 -15.28 2.88 -0.32
CA SER A 224 -14.36 2.61 -1.39
C SER A 224 -13.06 3.40 -1.22
N GLY A 225 -11.98 2.83 -1.74
CA GLY A 225 -10.66 3.40 -1.55
C GLY A 225 -9.63 2.73 -2.43
N VAL A 226 -8.56 3.45 -2.72
CA VAL A 226 -7.39 2.93 -3.41
C VAL A 226 -6.17 3.25 -2.58
N THR A 227 -5.36 2.22 -2.33
CA THR A 227 -4.02 2.35 -1.73
C THR A 227 -2.98 1.82 -2.70
N ILE A 228 -1.97 2.64 -3.00
CA ILE A 228 -0.81 2.30 -3.80
C ILE A 228 0.41 2.24 -2.89
N ARG A 229 1.17 1.15 -2.97
CA ARG A 229 2.42 0.96 -2.23
C ARG A 229 3.57 0.78 -3.21
N LEU A 230 4.63 1.53 -3.02
CA LEU A 230 5.86 1.42 -3.81
C LEU A 230 7.01 0.99 -2.92
N HIS A 231 7.72 -0.02 -3.41
CA HIS A 231 8.95 -0.52 -2.85
C HIS A 231 10.10 0.07 -3.67
N SER A 232 10.85 0.98 -3.04
CA SER A 232 11.96 1.81 -3.54
C SER A 232 12.92 1.09 -4.50
N PRO A 233 13.65 1.78 -5.42
CA PRO A 233 14.12 3.18 -5.32
C PRO A 233 13.46 4.14 -6.31
N ALA A 234 12.20 4.47 -6.09
CA ALA A 234 11.45 5.46 -6.87
C ALA A 234 10.49 6.26 -5.99
N GLU A 235 9.87 7.31 -6.56
CA GLU A 235 8.73 8.05 -6.00
C GLU A 235 7.45 7.76 -6.79
N LEU A 236 6.29 7.95 -6.15
CA LEU A 236 4.97 7.84 -6.77
C LEU A 236 4.38 9.22 -7.07
N LEU A 237 3.75 9.35 -8.24
CA LEU A 237 2.85 10.46 -8.57
C LEU A 237 1.60 9.91 -9.25
N VAL A 238 0.44 10.11 -8.63
CA VAL A 238 -0.87 9.75 -9.19
C VAL A 238 -1.56 11.00 -9.69
N THR A 239 -2.20 10.91 -10.87
CA THR A 239 -3.15 11.89 -11.39
C THR A 239 -4.52 11.24 -11.53
N ASP A 240 -5.56 11.88 -11.00
CA ASP A 240 -6.93 11.36 -11.02
C ASP A 240 -7.71 11.76 -12.29
N PRO A 241 -8.95 11.26 -12.49
CA PRO A 241 -9.76 11.57 -13.67
C PRO A 241 -10.07 13.07 -13.87
N GLN A 242 -9.94 13.90 -12.84
CA GLN A 242 -10.13 15.35 -12.90
C GLN A 242 -8.81 16.11 -13.12
N GLY A 243 -7.68 15.41 -13.26
CA GLY A 243 -6.36 16.00 -13.45
C GLY A 243 -5.68 16.45 -12.15
N ARG A 244 -6.23 16.10 -10.98
CA ARG A 244 -5.64 16.43 -9.68
C ARG A 244 -4.53 15.43 -9.34
N ARG A 245 -3.47 15.90 -8.70
CA ARG A 245 -2.26 15.12 -8.41
C ARG A 245 -2.04 14.84 -6.93
N LEU A 246 -1.43 13.70 -6.64
CA LEU A 246 -0.97 13.29 -5.32
C LEU A 246 0.35 12.54 -5.41
N GLY A 247 1.33 12.91 -4.58
CA GLY A 247 2.63 12.26 -4.55
C GLY A 247 3.79 13.24 -4.73
N VAL A 248 4.91 12.76 -5.26
CA VAL A 248 6.14 13.54 -5.44
C VAL A 248 6.65 13.38 -6.88
N ASP A 249 6.96 14.52 -7.50
CA ASP A 249 7.78 14.55 -8.71
C ASP A 249 9.22 14.94 -8.33
N PRO A 250 10.15 13.97 -8.24
CA PRO A 250 11.52 14.24 -7.83
C PRO A 250 12.31 15.01 -8.91
N SER A 251 11.87 15.00 -10.17
CA SER A 251 12.53 15.77 -11.25
C SER A 251 12.30 17.27 -11.11
N LEU A 252 11.17 17.66 -10.52
CA LEU A 252 10.80 19.05 -10.24
C LEU A 252 11.05 19.45 -8.78
N GLY A 253 11.36 18.49 -7.91
CA GLY A 253 11.44 18.71 -6.47
C GLY A 253 10.09 19.13 -5.85
N GLN A 254 8.97 18.71 -6.45
CA GLN A 254 7.62 19.16 -6.07
C GLN A 254 6.80 18.03 -5.45
N ARG A 255 6.09 18.34 -4.36
CA ARG A 255 5.10 17.47 -3.72
C ARG A 255 3.70 17.98 -4.03
N TYR A 256 2.79 17.08 -4.41
CA TYR A 256 1.41 17.37 -4.74
C TYR A 256 0.44 16.75 -3.73
N GLN A 257 -0.62 17.50 -3.41
CA GLN A 257 -1.68 17.11 -2.48
C GLN A 257 -2.99 17.78 -2.95
N GLU A 258 -3.40 17.48 -4.18
CA GLU A 258 -4.56 18.10 -4.85
C GLU A 258 -5.79 17.18 -4.83
N ILE A 259 -5.59 15.86 -4.71
CA ILE A 259 -6.69 14.88 -4.53
C ILE A 259 -7.25 15.04 -3.10
N PRO A 260 -8.58 15.17 -2.91
CA PRO A 260 -9.21 15.21 -1.59
C PRO A 260 -9.12 13.86 -0.87
N SER A 261 -9.29 13.88 0.46
CA SER A 261 -9.38 12.67 1.30
C SER A 261 -8.22 11.68 1.08
N SER A 262 -7.01 12.22 0.94
CA SER A 262 -5.85 11.45 0.53
C SER A 262 -4.58 11.82 1.29
N TYR A 263 -3.59 10.93 1.23
CA TYR A 263 -2.25 11.20 1.75
C TYR A 263 -1.18 10.49 0.92
N TYR A 264 0.06 10.98 1.08
CA TYR A 264 1.27 10.33 0.60
C TYR A 264 2.35 10.36 1.69
N GLN A 265 2.89 9.20 2.05
CA GLN A 265 3.84 9.07 3.16
C GLN A 265 4.80 7.90 2.96
N ASP A 266 5.91 7.94 3.70
CA ASP A 266 6.78 6.80 3.86
C ASP A 266 6.39 5.99 5.11
N ILE A 267 6.51 4.67 5.03
CA ILE A 267 6.26 3.72 6.11
C ILE A 267 7.45 2.78 6.21
N SER A 268 7.93 2.53 7.42
CA SER A 268 9.07 1.64 7.65
C SER A 268 9.02 1.09 9.07
N LEU A 269 8.33 -0.03 9.32
CA LEU A 269 8.24 -0.57 10.69
C LEU A 269 9.62 -1.01 11.19
N ALA A 270 10.08 -0.37 12.27
CA ALA A 270 11.33 -0.70 12.92
C ALA A 270 11.24 -2.03 13.66
N ASP A 271 12.38 -2.70 13.75
CA ASP A 271 12.60 -3.74 14.75
C ASP A 271 12.73 -3.06 16.12
N ILE A 272 11.82 -3.38 17.04
CA ILE A 272 11.81 -2.75 18.36
C ILE A 272 12.96 -3.22 19.27
N GLU A 273 13.53 -4.40 18.99
CA GLU A 273 14.62 -4.98 19.80
C GLU A 273 15.98 -4.45 19.36
N THR A 274 16.23 -4.36 18.05
CA THR A 274 17.50 -3.90 17.50
C THR A 274 17.52 -2.40 17.19
N GLY A 275 16.35 -1.80 16.98
CA GLY A 275 16.21 -0.43 16.48
C GLY A 275 16.51 -0.30 14.99
N GLU A 276 16.68 -1.40 14.25
CA GLU A 276 16.89 -1.35 12.80
C GLU A 276 15.60 -0.93 12.07
N ALA A 277 15.73 0.00 11.13
CA ALA A 277 14.61 0.39 10.27
C ALA A 277 14.20 -0.77 9.36
N GLY A 278 12.88 -0.96 9.18
CA GLY A 278 12.37 -1.85 8.15
C GLY A 278 12.58 -1.32 6.73
N ASN A 279 12.11 -2.10 5.75
CA ASN A 279 12.10 -1.64 4.36
C ASN A 279 11.15 -0.45 4.20
N ARG A 280 11.68 0.65 3.66
CA ARG A 280 10.91 1.85 3.38
C ARG A 280 9.94 1.60 2.23
N THR A 281 8.65 1.62 2.55
CA THR A 281 7.53 1.57 1.60
C THR A 281 6.93 2.96 1.47
N LYS A 282 6.68 3.41 0.25
CA LYS A 282 5.93 4.63 -0.03
C LYS A 282 4.47 4.27 -0.18
N GLU A 283 3.60 4.85 0.63
CA GLU A 283 2.17 4.58 0.60
C GLU A 283 1.40 5.84 0.22
N LEU A 284 0.60 5.71 -0.83
CA LEU A 284 -0.35 6.69 -1.29
C LEU A 284 -1.75 6.12 -1.10
N THR A 285 -2.64 6.81 -0.41
CA THR A 285 -4.03 6.38 -0.25
C THR A 285 -4.96 7.53 -0.52
N PHE A 286 -6.08 7.25 -1.19
CA PHE A 286 -7.20 8.17 -1.33
C PHE A 286 -8.51 7.42 -1.10
N GLY A 287 -9.34 7.96 -0.20
CA GLY A 287 -10.69 7.49 0.06
C GLY A 287 -11.69 8.10 -0.92
N THR A 288 -12.81 7.41 -1.14
CA THR A 288 -13.88 7.84 -2.07
C THR A 288 -13.36 8.22 -3.47
N PRO A 289 -12.66 7.30 -4.17
CA PRO A 289 -12.05 7.61 -5.45
C PRO A 289 -13.14 7.89 -6.50
N LEU A 290 -12.84 8.80 -7.42
CA LEU A 290 -13.71 9.01 -8.58
C LEU A 290 -13.65 7.79 -9.50
N GLY A 291 -14.79 7.37 -10.01
CA GLY A 291 -14.82 6.42 -11.12
C GLY A 291 -14.13 7.02 -12.35
N GLY A 292 -13.18 6.30 -12.94
CA GLY A 292 -12.46 6.71 -14.14
C GLY A 292 -11.03 6.16 -14.23
N GLU A 293 -10.30 6.68 -15.20
CA GLU A 293 -8.90 6.37 -15.44
C GLU A 293 -7.98 7.25 -14.56
N TYR A 294 -7.02 6.62 -13.92
CA TYR A 294 -5.94 7.23 -13.19
C TYR A 294 -4.62 7.00 -13.91
N ILE A 295 -3.74 7.99 -13.85
CA ILE A 295 -2.35 7.88 -14.33
C ILE A 295 -1.45 7.72 -13.12
N LEU A 296 -0.63 6.66 -13.12
CA LEU A 296 0.38 6.41 -12.12
C LEU A 296 1.77 6.55 -12.76
N ASP A 297 2.52 7.53 -12.31
CA ASP A 297 3.94 7.67 -12.61
C ASP A 297 4.78 7.10 -11.45
N VAL A 298 5.71 6.21 -11.80
CA VAL A 298 6.80 5.73 -10.94
C VAL A 298 8.09 6.36 -11.45
N ILE A 299 8.75 7.17 -10.61
CA ILE A 299 9.87 8.01 -11.02
C ILE A 299 11.12 7.61 -10.25
N GLY A 300 12.13 7.08 -10.94
CA GLY A 300 13.35 6.59 -10.34
C GLY A 300 14.13 7.65 -9.57
N THR A 301 14.54 7.32 -8.36
CA THR A 301 15.46 8.13 -7.53
C THR A 301 16.80 7.46 -7.30
N GLY A 302 16.90 6.17 -7.64
CA GLY A 302 18.11 5.36 -7.57
C GLY A 302 18.08 4.30 -8.67
N SER A 303 19.20 3.61 -8.86
CA SER A 303 19.22 2.42 -9.73
C SER A 303 18.85 1.18 -8.94
N GLY A 304 17.94 0.37 -9.47
CA GLY A 304 17.49 -0.88 -8.83
C GLY A 304 16.24 -1.42 -9.51
N MET A 305 15.65 -2.47 -8.95
CA MET A 305 14.26 -2.84 -9.26
C MET A 305 13.29 -2.04 -8.39
N TYR A 306 12.01 -2.01 -8.72
CA TYR A 306 10.97 -1.62 -7.78
C TYR A 306 9.79 -2.57 -7.89
N ALA A 307 8.88 -2.47 -6.92
CA ALA A 307 7.57 -3.10 -7.01
C ALA A 307 6.47 -2.14 -6.59
N VAL A 308 5.32 -2.24 -7.25
CA VAL A 308 4.11 -1.49 -6.94
C VAL A 308 2.98 -2.46 -6.61
N GLU A 309 2.28 -2.19 -5.52
CA GLU A 309 1.01 -2.83 -5.20
C GLU A 309 -0.11 -1.80 -5.29
N ILE A 310 -1.19 -2.12 -5.99
CA ILE A 310 -2.40 -1.32 -6.03
C ILE A 310 -3.53 -2.16 -5.46
N ASP A 311 -4.04 -1.72 -4.32
CA ASP A 311 -5.14 -2.30 -3.59
C ASP A 311 -6.35 -1.37 -3.76
N ALA A 312 -7.44 -1.88 -4.31
CA ALA A 312 -8.68 -1.15 -4.45
C ALA A 312 -9.83 -1.91 -3.78
N ILE A 313 -10.67 -1.17 -3.08
CA ILE A 313 -11.87 -1.65 -2.42
C ILE A 313 -13.06 -0.93 -3.05
N ASP A 314 -14.08 -1.70 -3.46
CA ASP A 314 -15.31 -1.16 -4.04
C ASP A 314 -16.38 -0.82 -2.98
N GLU A 315 -17.53 -0.29 -3.42
CA GLU A 315 -18.65 0.08 -2.56
C GLU A 315 -19.23 -1.09 -1.74
N ALA A 316 -19.08 -2.33 -2.23
CA ALA A 316 -19.50 -3.55 -1.54
C ALA A 316 -18.39 -4.19 -0.70
N MET A 317 -17.25 -3.49 -0.56
CA MET A 317 -16.04 -3.93 0.14
C MET A 317 -15.35 -5.16 -0.47
N ASN A 318 -15.58 -5.46 -1.76
CA ASN A 318 -14.75 -6.44 -2.45
C ASN A 318 -13.39 -5.82 -2.74
N ASP A 319 -12.33 -6.61 -2.57
CA ASP A 319 -10.98 -6.16 -2.84
C ASP A 319 -10.47 -6.63 -4.20
N SER A 320 -9.64 -5.79 -4.80
CA SER A 320 -8.87 -6.12 -5.99
C SER A 320 -7.44 -5.67 -5.78
N LEU A 321 -6.51 -6.59 -6.05
CA LEU A 321 -5.07 -6.36 -5.92
C LEU A 321 -4.42 -6.46 -7.30
N ARG A 322 -3.51 -5.53 -7.57
CA ARG A 322 -2.57 -5.59 -8.69
C ARG A 322 -1.16 -5.40 -8.19
N VAL A 323 -0.23 -6.20 -8.72
CA VAL A 323 1.17 -6.17 -8.36
C VAL A 323 1.99 -6.05 -9.62
N ILE A 324 2.83 -5.02 -9.68
CA ILE A 324 3.88 -4.86 -10.67
C ILE A 324 5.19 -5.09 -9.93
N GLU A 325 6.04 -5.98 -10.41
CA GLU A 325 7.25 -6.34 -9.69
C GLU A 325 8.46 -6.53 -10.60
N GLU A 326 9.62 -6.43 -9.96
CA GLU A 326 10.93 -6.66 -10.58
C GLU A 326 11.23 -5.75 -11.77
N VAL A 327 10.67 -4.54 -11.79
CA VAL A 327 10.87 -3.58 -12.87
C VAL A 327 12.13 -2.75 -12.60
N PRO A 328 13.14 -2.78 -13.47
CA PRO A 328 14.34 -1.99 -13.32
C PRO A 328 14.00 -0.53 -13.50
N VAL A 329 14.63 0.33 -12.71
CA VAL A 329 14.52 1.78 -12.80
C VAL A 329 15.89 2.39 -12.57
N THR A 330 16.15 3.50 -13.26
CA THR A 330 17.33 4.35 -13.06
C THR A 330 16.92 5.76 -12.61
N PRO A 331 17.83 6.55 -12.01
CA PRO A 331 17.51 7.91 -11.57
C PRO A 331 16.95 8.78 -12.71
N GLY A 332 15.78 9.37 -12.49
CA GLY A 332 15.09 10.22 -13.45
C GLY A 332 14.24 9.47 -14.49
N GLU A 333 14.35 8.14 -14.58
CA GLU A 333 13.50 7.32 -15.44
C GLU A 333 12.05 7.36 -14.94
N ARG A 334 11.10 7.54 -15.85
CA ARG A 334 9.67 7.64 -15.53
C ARG A 334 8.92 6.50 -16.20
N HIS A 335 8.30 5.66 -15.39
CA HIS A 335 7.42 4.59 -15.85
C HIS A 335 5.98 5.01 -15.61
N ARG A 336 5.18 4.97 -16.67
CA ARG A 336 3.78 5.39 -16.62
C ARG A 336 2.85 4.20 -16.79
N TYR A 337 1.89 4.12 -15.88
CA TYR A 337 0.82 3.14 -15.85
C TYR A 337 -0.52 3.87 -15.88
N ARG A 338 -1.53 3.19 -16.42
CA ARG A 338 -2.93 3.61 -16.34
C ARG A 338 -3.71 2.53 -15.62
N PHE A 339 -4.49 2.92 -14.63
CA PHE A 339 -5.43 2.00 -14.01
C PHE A 339 -6.83 2.61 -13.98
N THR A 340 -7.85 1.76 -14.14
CA THR A 340 -9.24 2.21 -14.09
C THR A 340 -9.89 1.72 -12.80
N PHE A 341 -10.52 2.65 -12.09
CA PHE A 341 -11.33 2.36 -10.91
C PHE A 341 -12.78 2.75 -11.20
N SER A 342 -13.75 1.97 -10.77
CA SER A 342 -15.18 2.27 -11.00
C SER A 342 -15.99 2.47 -9.72
N GLY A 343 -15.51 2.01 -8.56
CA GLY A 343 -16.29 1.97 -7.31
C GLY A 343 -17.41 0.92 -7.28
N VAL A 344 -17.86 0.43 -8.45
CA VAL A 344 -19.00 -0.48 -8.57
C VAL A 344 -18.64 -1.87 -8.05
N ALA A 345 -19.53 -2.43 -7.23
CA ALA A 345 -19.41 -3.78 -6.66
C ALA A 345 -19.00 -4.85 -7.70
N GLY A 346 -17.94 -5.59 -7.40
CA GLY A 346 -17.40 -6.67 -8.21
C GLY A 346 -16.59 -6.22 -9.43
N SER A 347 -16.45 -4.91 -9.67
CA SER A 347 -15.68 -4.41 -10.80
C SER A 347 -14.19 -4.53 -10.52
N PRO A 348 -13.43 -5.19 -11.40
CA PRO A 348 -12.02 -5.38 -11.16
C PRO A 348 -11.21 -4.11 -11.37
N LEU A 349 -10.11 -3.99 -10.62
CA LEU A 349 -9.01 -3.09 -11.00
C LEU A 349 -8.32 -3.59 -12.28
N GLU A 350 -8.27 -2.73 -13.28
CA GLU A 350 -7.55 -2.96 -14.53
C GLU A 350 -6.32 -2.06 -14.58
N ILE A 351 -5.20 -2.58 -15.07
CA ILE A 351 -3.95 -1.84 -15.20
C ILE A 351 -3.29 -2.18 -16.54
N GLN A 352 -2.71 -1.15 -17.16
CA GLN A 352 -1.94 -1.23 -18.38
C GLN A 352 -0.75 -0.27 -18.28
N ALA A 353 0.30 -0.53 -19.05
CA ALA A 353 1.37 0.44 -19.20
C ALA A 353 1.02 1.47 -20.28
N ASP A 354 1.71 2.61 -20.29
CA ASP A 354 1.36 3.72 -21.20
C ASP A 354 1.76 3.47 -22.66
N PHE A 355 2.84 2.72 -22.88
CA PHE A 355 3.28 2.39 -24.23
C PHE A 355 2.56 1.13 -24.73
N ASN A 356 1.90 1.23 -25.88
CA ASN A 356 1.03 0.19 -26.43
C ASN A 356 1.48 -0.27 -27.84
N GLY A 357 2.79 -0.19 -28.11
CA GLY A 357 3.42 -0.59 -29.37
C GLY A 357 3.14 0.29 -30.60
N GLY A 358 1.99 0.95 -30.65
CA GLY A 358 1.61 1.89 -31.71
C GLY A 358 1.13 1.20 -33.00
N GLY A 359 0.86 1.97 -34.05
CA GLY A 359 0.65 1.41 -35.40
C GLY A 359 -0.74 0.85 -35.74
N GLN A 360 -1.60 0.53 -34.77
CA GLN A 360 -3.02 0.24 -35.00
C GLN A 360 -3.95 1.19 -34.22
N SER A 361 -5.27 0.92 -34.25
CA SER A 361 -6.24 1.72 -33.50
C SER A 361 -6.04 1.56 -32.00
N SER A 362 -6.28 2.61 -31.21
CA SER A 362 -6.05 2.62 -29.75
C SER A 362 -6.67 1.44 -28.99
N LYS A 363 -7.86 0.97 -29.38
CA LYS A 363 -8.53 -0.20 -28.77
C LYS A 363 -7.90 -1.55 -29.11
N VAL A 364 -7.19 -1.63 -30.24
CA VAL A 364 -6.46 -2.83 -30.64
C VAL A 364 -5.13 -2.85 -29.91
N ASN A 365 -4.40 -1.72 -29.95
CA ASN A 365 -3.15 -1.57 -29.23
C ASN A 365 -3.30 -1.75 -27.70
N SER A 366 -4.49 -1.57 -27.12
CA SER A 366 -4.67 -1.83 -25.68
C SER A 366 -4.65 -3.32 -25.31
N LEU A 367 -4.47 -4.24 -26.27
CA LEU A 367 -4.36 -5.67 -25.98
C LEU A 367 -3.00 -6.01 -25.38
N LEU A 368 -1.93 -5.38 -25.85
CA LEU A 368 -0.58 -5.42 -25.27
C LEU A 368 -0.11 -4.02 -24.86
N SER A 369 0.52 -3.92 -23.70
CA SER A 369 1.23 -2.68 -23.32
C SER A 369 2.51 -2.99 -22.58
N TYR A 370 3.42 -2.03 -22.53
CA TYR A 370 4.79 -2.23 -22.10
C TYR A 370 5.26 -1.18 -21.11
N SER A 371 5.90 -1.65 -20.04
CA SER A 371 6.62 -0.80 -19.09
C SER A 371 8.12 -1.07 -19.20
N GLY A 372 8.64 -1.07 -20.43
CA GLY A 372 9.98 -1.55 -20.76
C GLY A 372 9.88 -2.57 -21.89
N PRO A 373 10.04 -2.17 -23.17
CA PRO A 373 10.45 -0.83 -23.61
C PRO A 373 9.36 0.24 -23.45
N TRP A 374 9.77 1.50 -23.55
CA TRP A 374 8.91 2.69 -23.40
C TRP A 374 8.52 3.30 -24.75
N GLU A 375 9.14 2.83 -25.81
CA GLU A 375 9.02 3.31 -27.17
C GLU A 375 9.33 2.16 -28.14
N SER A 376 9.00 2.34 -29.43
CA SER A 376 9.21 1.30 -30.44
C SER A 376 10.68 0.98 -30.72
N GLN A 377 11.61 1.87 -30.33
CA GLN A 377 13.04 1.68 -30.54
C GLN A 377 13.83 2.07 -29.28
N THR A 378 14.45 1.09 -28.63
CA THR A 378 15.29 1.29 -27.44
C THR A 378 16.77 1.19 -27.80
N HIS A 379 17.57 2.18 -27.41
CA HIS A 379 19.02 2.16 -27.51
C HIS A 379 19.65 1.63 -26.22
N LEU A 380 20.53 0.64 -26.34
CA LEU A 380 21.15 -0.04 -25.22
C LEU A 380 22.65 0.30 -25.11
N ALA A 381 23.24 -0.04 -23.97
CA ALA A 381 24.68 0.09 -23.78
C ALA A 381 25.44 -0.91 -24.69
N ALA A 382 26.65 -0.53 -25.10
CA ALA A 382 27.53 -1.41 -25.88
C ALA A 382 27.78 -2.72 -25.13
N GLY A 383 27.69 -3.85 -25.84
CA GLY A 383 27.88 -5.19 -25.27
C GLY A 383 26.69 -5.74 -24.48
N ALA A 384 25.53 -5.08 -24.48
CA ALA A 384 24.31 -5.66 -23.93
C ALA A 384 23.95 -6.97 -24.67
N THR A 385 23.77 -8.06 -23.92
CA THR A 385 23.47 -9.40 -24.46
C THR A 385 22.04 -9.85 -24.22
N ALA A 386 21.24 -9.04 -23.51
CA ALA A 386 19.86 -9.33 -23.19
C ALA A 386 19.09 -8.04 -22.87
N TYR A 387 17.77 -8.14 -22.91
CA TYR A 387 16.86 -7.10 -22.44
C TYR A 387 15.63 -7.72 -21.78
N SER A 388 15.15 -7.13 -20.70
CA SER A 388 13.92 -7.58 -20.02
C SER A 388 12.73 -6.78 -20.53
N VAL A 389 11.85 -7.45 -21.28
CA VAL A 389 10.57 -6.91 -21.74
C VAL A 389 9.54 -7.10 -20.63
N PHE A 390 8.91 -6.00 -20.22
CA PHE A 390 7.80 -5.98 -19.26
C PHE A 390 6.52 -5.75 -20.03
N VAL A 391 5.71 -6.80 -20.15
CA VAL A 391 4.49 -6.81 -20.95
C VAL A 391 3.27 -6.98 -20.07
N PHE A 392 2.21 -6.23 -20.40
CA PHE A 392 0.89 -6.27 -19.78
C PHE A 392 -0.11 -6.82 -20.78
N TYR A 393 -0.89 -7.79 -20.34
CA TYR A 393 -1.90 -8.47 -21.13
C TYR A 393 -3.28 -7.97 -20.75
N SER A 394 -4.01 -7.43 -21.72
CA SER A 394 -5.41 -7.10 -21.52
C SER A 394 -6.22 -8.34 -21.09
N ARG A 395 -7.29 -8.14 -20.32
CA ARG A 395 -8.27 -9.21 -20.03
C ARG A 395 -8.95 -9.77 -21.28
N ASN A 396 -8.88 -9.02 -22.37
CA ASN A 396 -9.56 -9.34 -23.62
C ASN A 396 -8.70 -10.13 -24.60
N ILE A 397 -7.44 -10.43 -24.29
CA ILE A 397 -6.60 -11.24 -25.18
C ILE A 397 -7.15 -12.68 -25.29
N LEU A 398 -6.79 -13.34 -26.38
CA LEU A 398 -6.95 -14.76 -26.62
C LEU A 398 -5.54 -15.40 -26.51
N PRO A 399 -5.12 -15.87 -25.32
CA PRO A 399 -3.73 -16.26 -25.06
C PRO A 399 -3.12 -17.24 -26.06
N GLN A 400 -3.93 -18.18 -26.53
CA GLN A 400 -3.53 -19.21 -27.50
C GLN A 400 -3.12 -18.68 -28.87
N THR A 401 -3.42 -17.41 -29.16
CA THR A 401 -3.07 -16.74 -30.42
C THR A 401 -1.77 -15.95 -30.31
N PHE A 402 -1.22 -15.81 -29.10
CA PHE A 402 0.00 -15.06 -28.87
C PHE A 402 1.16 -15.66 -29.66
N ARG A 403 1.93 -14.81 -30.31
CA ARG A 403 3.17 -15.15 -31.00
C ARG A 403 4.23 -14.11 -30.70
N ALA A 404 5.46 -14.59 -30.50
CA ALA A 404 6.63 -13.75 -30.37
C ALA A 404 7.73 -14.25 -31.32
N VAL A 405 8.26 -13.35 -32.14
CA VAL A 405 9.34 -13.64 -33.09
C VAL A 405 10.46 -12.64 -32.89
N LEU A 406 11.66 -13.13 -32.55
CA LEU A 406 12.86 -12.33 -32.38
C LEU A 406 13.82 -12.62 -33.54
N GLU A 407 14.10 -11.63 -34.38
CA GLU A 407 14.99 -11.80 -35.55
C GLU A 407 14.59 -12.99 -36.45
N GLY A 408 13.28 -13.23 -36.59
CA GLY A 408 12.73 -14.34 -37.38
C GLY A 408 12.69 -15.69 -36.65
N VAL A 409 13.22 -15.78 -35.42
CA VAL A 409 13.16 -16.98 -34.59
C VAL A 409 11.93 -16.94 -33.69
N ASP A 410 11.14 -18.02 -33.68
CA ASP A 410 10.00 -18.16 -32.76
C ASP A 410 10.51 -18.26 -31.31
N VAL A 411 10.13 -17.29 -30.48
CA VAL A 411 10.45 -17.19 -29.06
C VAL A 411 9.18 -17.18 -28.20
N THR A 412 8.04 -17.59 -28.77
CA THR A 412 6.72 -17.59 -28.10
C THR A 412 6.74 -18.31 -26.76
N SER A 413 7.52 -19.40 -26.63
CA SER A 413 7.64 -20.17 -25.39
C SER A 413 8.31 -19.43 -24.23
N MET A 414 8.91 -18.26 -24.47
CA MET A 414 9.47 -17.41 -23.41
C MET A 414 8.39 -16.57 -22.71
N PHE A 415 7.19 -16.49 -23.29
CA PHE A 415 6.07 -15.68 -22.81
C PHE A 415 4.95 -16.59 -22.29
N HIS A 416 4.28 -16.14 -21.24
CA HIS A 416 3.18 -16.83 -20.56
C HIS A 416 1.96 -15.90 -20.48
N PRO A 417 1.35 -15.56 -21.61
CA PRO A 417 0.21 -14.65 -21.64
C PRO A 417 -0.95 -15.22 -20.84
N VAL A 418 -1.36 -14.48 -19.81
CA VAL A 418 -2.59 -14.74 -19.04
C VAL A 418 -3.44 -13.48 -19.08
N PRO A 419 -4.74 -13.56 -19.39
CA PRO A 419 -5.57 -12.36 -19.52
C PRO A 419 -5.60 -11.54 -18.22
N GLY A 420 -5.28 -10.25 -18.31
CA GLY A 420 -5.32 -9.32 -17.19
C GLY A 420 -4.13 -9.41 -16.24
N THR A 421 -3.03 -10.06 -16.64
CA THR A 421 -1.76 -10.13 -15.91
C THR A 421 -0.64 -9.37 -16.62
N ASN A 422 0.54 -9.37 -16.03
CA ASN A 422 1.77 -8.86 -16.59
C ASN A 422 2.91 -9.84 -16.31
N GLU A 423 3.96 -9.80 -17.11
CA GLU A 423 5.17 -10.60 -16.88
C GLU A 423 6.44 -9.88 -17.34
N ARG A 424 7.58 -10.37 -16.84
CA ARG A 424 8.92 -9.97 -17.27
C ARG A 424 9.53 -11.10 -18.09
N VAL A 425 9.87 -10.82 -19.34
CA VAL A 425 10.53 -11.77 -20.25
C VAL A 425 11.90 -11.25 -20.66
N THR A 426 12.96 -11.96 -20.29
CA THR A 426 14.32 -11.62 -20.69
C THR A 426 14.63 -12.24 -22.04
N ILE A 427 14.71 -11.40 -23.07
CA ILE A 427 15.09 -11.81 -24.43
C ILE A 427 16.60 -11.72 -24.63
N PRO A 428 17.23 -12.66 -25.37
CA PRO A 428 18.62 -12.54 -25.77
C PRO A 428 18.77 -11.44 -26.83
N LEU A 429 19.90 -10.76 -26.85
CA LEU A 429 20.23 -9.75 -27.86
C LEU A 429 21.63 -9.99 -28.44
N VAL A 430 21.81 -9.58 -29.69
CA VAL A 430 23.11 -9.50 -30.35
C VAL A 430 23.48 -8.04 -30.63
N SER A 431 24.77 -7.78 -30.90
CA SER A 431 25.21 -6.47 -31.38
C SER A 431 24.48 -6.10 -32.68
N GLY A 432 24.12 -4.83 -32.81
CA GLY A 432 23.31 -4.30 -33.90
C GLY A 432 21.83 -4.18 -33.55
N ARG A 433 20.99 -4.30 -34.58
CA ARG A 433 19.54 -4.12 -34.50
C ARG A 433 18.87 -5.47 -34.25
N ASN A 434 18.05 -5.54 -33.20
CA ASN A 434 17.23 -6.69 -32.85
C ASN A 434 15.76 -6.27 -32.91
N LEU A 435 14.91 -7.03 -33.59
CA LEU A 435 13.49 -6.80 -33.79
C LEU A 435 12.72 -7.94 -33.13
N LEU A 436 11.99 -7.60 -32.08
CA LEU A 436 10.95 -8.43 -31.50
C LEU A 436 9.61 -8.04 -32.11
N HIS A 437 8.94 -8.99 -32.74
CA HIS A 437 7.58 -8.85 -33.24
C HIS A 437 6.65 -9.67 -32.36
N LEU A 438 5.70 -9.00 -31.71
CA LEU A 438 4.68 -9.59 -30.87
C LEU A 438 3.31 -9.47 -31.55
N THR A 439 2.50 -10.52 -31.52
CA THR A 439 1.11 -10.46 -31.99
C THR A 439 0.18 -11.22 -31.08
N VAL A 440 -1.03 -10.72 -30.88
CA VAL A 440 -2.08 -11.43 -30.15
C VAL A 440 -3.46 -11.03 -30.67
N ASP A 441 -4.38 -11.97 -30.77
CA ASP A 441 -5.78 -11.66 -31.02
C ASP A 441 -6.50 -11.35 -29.71
N GLY A 442 -7.51 -10.48 -29.77
CA GLY A 442 -8.36 -10.18 -28.62
C GLY A 442 -9.74 -9.69 -29.00
N ASN A 443 -10.65 -9.75 -28.02
CA ASN A 443 -12.00 -9.25 -28.15
C ASN A 443 -12.01 -7.73 -28.02
N VAL A 444 -12.27 -7.03 -29.12
CA VAL A 444 -12.33 -5.57 -29.18
C VAL A 444 -13.75 -5.13 -29.54
N GLY A 445 -14.54 -4.84 -28.51
CA GLY A 445 -15.97 -4.58 -28.66
C GLY A 445 -16.71 -5.85 -29.09
N THR A 446 -17.31 -5.84 -30.28
CA THR A 446 -18.09 -6.97 -30.82
C THR A 446 -17.33 -7.85 -31.81
N ARG A 447 -16.02 -7.60 -32.02
CA ARG A 447 -15.20 -8.33 -33.00
C ARG A 447 -13.89 -8.81 -32.38
N ILE A 448 -13.29 -9.81 -33.01
CA ILE A 448 -11.90 -10.19 -32.78
C ILE A 448 -11.00 -9.29 -33.62
N ALA A 449 -9.88 -8.84 -33.05
CA ALA A 449 -8.86 -8.06 -33.74
C ALA A 449 -7.46 -8.51 -33.29
N SER A 450 -6.49 -8.42 -34.20
CA SER A 450 -5.09 -8.73 -33.92
C SER A 450 -4.33 -7.45 -33.55
N ASP A 451 -3.69 -7.47 -32.40
CA ASP A 451 -2.63 -6.55 -32.00
C ASP A 451 -1.28 -7.02 -32.56
N SER A 452 -0.41 -6.08 -32.97
CA SER A 452 0.83 -6.41 -33.68
C SER A 452 1.92 -5.37 -33.46
N ASP A 453 2.77 -5.63 -32.48
CA ASP A 453 3.79 -4.69 -32.01
C ASP A 453 5.18 -5.05 -32.51
N ARG A 454 5.93 -4.01 -32.90
CA ARG A 454 7.32 -4.12 -33.35
C ARG A 454 8.22 -3.34 -32.43
N LEU A 455 9.01 -4.05 -31.64
CA LEU A 455 9.94 -3.51 -30.66
C LEU A 455 11.37 -3.70 -31.18
N ILE A 456 12.10 -2.60 -31.31
CA ILE A 456 13.48 -2.58 -31.84
C ILE A 456 14.44 -2.30 -30.69
N PHE A 457 15.46 -3.14 -30.54
CA PHE A 457 16.55 -2.96 -29.58
C PHE A 457 17.86 -2.78 -30.34
N VAL A 458 18.52 -1.64 -30.14
CA VAL A 458 19.79 -1.31 -30.79
C VAL A 458 20.91 -1.42 -29.79
N VAL A 459 21.75 -2.44 -29.96
CA VAL A 459 22.98 -2.64 -29.19
C VAL A 459 24.15 -2.12 -30.04
N PRO A 460 24.88 -1.07 -29.59
CA PRO A 460 25.99 -0.48 -30.32
C PRO A 460 27.11 -1.46 -30.69
#